data_AF-A0A2Z4UXZ6-F1
#
_entry.id   AF-A0A2Z4UXZ6-F1
#
_cell.length_a   1.000
_cell.length_b   1.000
_cell.length_c   1.000
_cell.angle_alpha   90.00
_cell.angle_beta   90.00
_cell.angle_gamma   90.00
#
_symmetry.space_group_name_H-M   'P 1'
#
loop_
_entity.id
_entity.type
_entity.pdbx_description
1 polymer ?
#
loop_
_entity_poly.entity_id
_entity_poly.type
_entity_poly.pdbx_seq_one_letter_code
_entity_poly.pdbx_strand_id
1 'polypeptide(L)'
;MMREEGRRVKLAADTRLTDWVALTEGPADSPETVAGSVSLAAGTEGTVERVVQHDHQSAEAREYERLKSLLDSFGREIPEESRRRLEEQVGGLEPDWAAYLAQRDRVTLTVRFDNGFILEDAREDLFTPA
;
A
#
# COMPACT_ATOMS: atom_id res chain seq x y z
N MET A 1 1.17 -12.76 12.31
CA MET A 1 0.12 -12.22 13.19
C MET A 1 0.59 -10.88 13.74
N MET A 2 0.70 -9.86 12.86
CA MET A 2 1.34 -8.57 13.15
C MET A 2 0.40 -7.37 12.83
N ARG A 3 -0.83 -7.67 12.40
CA ARG A 3 -1.84 -6.75 11.87
C ARG A 3 -2.91 -6.37 12.89
N GLU A 4 -2.54 -6.18 14.14
CA GLU A 4 -3.50 -5.85 15.20
C GLU A 4 -3.13 -4.52 15.84
N GLU A 5 -4.14 -3.67 16.04
CA GLU A 5 -4.01 -2.45 16.82
C GLU A 5 -3.60 -2.79 18.26
N GLY A 6 -2.76 -1.93 18.86
CA GLY A 6 -2.17 -2.16 20.18
C GLY A 6 -0.98 -3.13 20.18
N ARG A 7 -0.63 -3.74 19.03
CA ARG A 7 0.53 -4.65 18.96
C ARG A 7 1.85 -3.87 19.05
N ARG A 8 2.80 -4.42 19.80
CA ARG A 8 4.18 -3.94 19.87
C ARG A 8 4.97 -4.41 18.66
N VAL A 9 5.67 -3.47 18.03
CA VAL A 9 6.49 -3.71 16.83
C VAL A 9 7.83 -2.98 16.93
N LYS A 10 8.79 -3.44 16.13
CA LYS A 10 10.12 -2.86 15.95
C LYS A 10 10.35 -2.53 14.49
N LEU A 11 11.05 -1.44 14.19
CA LEU A 11 11.56 -1.21 12.83
C LEU A 11 12.52 -2.33 12.42
N ALA A 12 12.30 -2.89 11.24
CA ALA A 12 13.15 -3.95 10.69
C ALA A 12 14.50 -3.40 10.16
N ALA A 13 14.53 -2.14 9.75
CA ALA A 13 15.69 -1.47 9.16
C ALA A 13 15.71 0.02 9.51
N ASP A 14 16.87 0.65 9.34
CA ASP A 14 17.01 2.08 9.49
C ASP A 14 16.11 2.79 8.46
N THR A 15 15.22 3.66 8.93
CA THR A 15 14.24 4.36 8.10
C THR A 15 14.51 5.84 8.12
N ARG A 16 14.82 6.42 6.95
CA ARG A 16 14.97 7.86 6.79
C ARG A 16 13.59 8.53 6.74
N LEU A 17 13.38 9.57 7.53
CA LEU A 17 12.17 10.39 7.48
C LEU A 17 12.36 11.47 6.41
N THR A 18 11.53 11.44 5.36
CA THR A 18 11.64 12.34 4.20
C THR A 18 10.58 13.42 4.17
N ASP A 19 9.42 13.19 4.80
CA ASP A 19 8.25 14.08 4.72
C ASP A 19 8.08 14.91 6.01
N TRP A 20 9.20 15.44 6.51
CA TRP A 20 9.18 16.32 7.66
C TRP A 20 8.71 17.70 7.18
N VAL A 21 7.43 18.03 7.40
CA VAL A 21 6.99 19.43 7.34
C VAL A 21 7.81 20.17 8.39
N ALA A 22 8.81 20.90 7.94
CA ALA A 22 9.65 21.74 8.75
C ALA A 22 8.76 22.78 9.45
N LEU A 23 8.33 22.46 10.68
CA LEU A 23 7.83 23.43 11.64
C LEU A 23 9.01 24.28 12.13
N THR A 24 9.49 25.13 11.24
CA THR A 24 10.20 26.35 11.61
C THR A 24 9.97 27.31 10.46
N GLU A 25 8.97 28.18 10.61
CA GLU A 25 8.72 29.30 9.71
C GLU A 25 9.98 30.19 9.65
N GLY A 26 10.88 29.87 8.72
CA GLY A 26 11.93 30.77 8.26
C GLY A 26 11.40 31.60 7.09
N PRO A 27 11.85 32.86 6.92
CA PRO A 27 11.35 33.76 5.89
C PRO A 27 11.48 33.16 4.48
N ALA A 28 10.44 33.35 3.68
CA ALA A 28 10.11 32.67 2.42
C ALA A 28 11.06 32.90 1.22
N ASP A 29 12.30 33.36 1.46
CA ASP A 29 13.20 33.86 0.40
C ASP A 29 14.55 33.12 0.31
N SER A 30 14.63 31.89 0.82
CA SER A 30 15.83 31.05 0.69
C SER A 30 15.47 29.75 -0.03
N PRO A 31 16.27 29.28 -1.02
CA PRO A 31 16.09 27.93 -1.55
C PRO A 31 16.15 26.97 -0.37
N GLU A 32 15.13 26.12 -0.22
CA GLU A 32 14.94 25.20 0.91
C GLU A 32 16.24 24.46 1.21
N THR A 33 17.03 25.03 2.11
CA THR A 33 18.32 24.49 2.49
C THR A 33 17.97 23.45 3.53
N VAL A 34 17.85 22.20 3.11
CA VAL A 34 17.63 21.05 3.98
C VAL A 34 18.74 21.07 5.04
N ALA A 35 18.42 21.52 6.25
CA ALA A 35 19.39 21.74 7.32
C ALA A 35 19.93 20.42 7.92
N GLY A 36 19.28 19.29 7.63
CA GLY A 36 19.70 17.97 8.09
C GLY A 36 18.73 16.87 7.67
N SER A 37 19.09 15.63 7.99
CA SER A 37 18.24 14.45 7.80
C SER A 37 18.01 13.75 9.13
N VAL A 38 16.77 13.33 9.40
CA VAL A 38 16.43 12.49 10.54
C VAL A 38 16.21 11.05 10.05
N SER A 39 16.74 10.09 10.80
CA SER A 39 16.50 8.66 10.56
C SER A 39 16.14 7.98 11.87
N LEU A 40 15.22 7.03 11.81
CA LEU A 40 14.90 6.11 12.90
C LEU A 40 15.71 4.84 12.74
N ALA A 41 16.34 4.38 13.82
CA ALA A 41 17.18 3.19 13.78
C ALA A 41 16.33 1.91 13.73
N ALA A 42 16.88 0.86 13.11
CA ALA A 42 16.36 -0.50 13.24
C ALA A 42 16.25 -0.88 14.73
N GLY A 43 15.20 -1.64 15.08
CA GLY A 43 14.90 -2.03 16.45
C GLY A 43 14.17 -0.97 17.28
N THR A 44 13.94 0.24 16.75
CA THR A 44 13.12 1.26 17.43
C THR A 44 11.72 0.69 17.66
N GLU A 45 11.29 0.65 18.92
CA GLU A 45 10.02 0.08 19.32
C GLU A 45 8.88 1.10 19.25
N GLY A 46 7.70 0.60 18.90
CA GLY A 46 6.47 1.35 18.89
C GLY A 46 5.24 0.47 19.02
N THR A 47 4.09 1.12 19.01
CA THR A 47 2.78 0.49 19.09
C THR A 47 1.98 0.79 17.83
N VAL A 48 1.40 -0.24 17.24
CA VAL A 48 0.47 -0.09 16.11
C VAL A 48 -0.79 0.62 16.61
N GLU A 49 -1.08 1.79 16.07
CA GLU A 49 -2.28 2.56 16.42
C GLU A 49 -3.44 2.29 15.47
N ARG A 50 -3.14 2.06 14.18
CA ARG A 50 -4.15 1.86 13.15
C ARG A 50 -3.64 0.87 12.12
N VAL A 51 -4.52 -0.02 11.67
CA VAL A 51 -4.25 -0.97 10.59
C VAL A 51 -5.22 -0.70 9.45
N VAL A 52 -4.71 -0.33 8.28
CA VAL A 52 -5.50 -0.11 7.07
C VAL A 52 -5.22 -1.23 6.08
N GLN A 53 -6.28 -1.99 5.74
CA GLN A 53 -6.24 -2.99 4.68
C GLN A 53 -6.83 -2.37 3.42
N HIS A 54 -6.01 -2.24 2.37
CA HIS A 54 -6.43 -1.67 1.10
C HIS A 54 -7.11 -2.73 0.21
N ASP A 55 -8.26 -3.26 0.65
CA ASP A 55 -9.04 -4.25 -0.12
C ASP A 55 -10.17 -3.59 -0.95
N HIS A 56 -10.02 -2.32 -1.32
CA HIS A 56 -11.03 -1.65 -2.13
C HIS A 56 -10.89 -2.06 -3.60
N GLN A 57 -11.62 -3.12 -3.98
CA GLN A 57 -11.72 -3.55 -5.37
C GLN A 57 -12.48 -2.50 -6.20
N SER A 58 -11.87 -2.00 -7.27
CA SER A 58 -12.52 -1.12 -8.24
C SER A 58 -13.62 -1.86 -9.01
N ALA A 59 -14.53 -1.11 -9.64
CA ALA A 59 -15.58 -1.71 -10.47
C ALA A 59 -14.99 -2.47 -11.67
N GLU A 60 -13.92 -1.92 -12.23
CA GLU A 60 -13.15 -2.46 -13.35
C GLU A 60 -12.44 -3.76 -12.96
N ALA A 61 -11.82 -3.82 -11.78
CA ALA A 61 -11.21 -5.04 -11.25
C ALA A 61 -12.23 -6.15 -10.97
N ARG A 62 -13.45 -5.79 -10.50
CA ARG A 62 -14.57 -6.75 -10.36
C ARG A 62 -15.03 -7.27 -11.70
N GLU A 63 -15.16 -6.39 -12.70
CA GLU A 63 -15.61 -6.80 -14.03
C GLU A 63 -14.57 -7.67 -14.73
N TYR A 64 -13.27 -7.37 -14.56
CA TYR A 64 -12.19 -8.25 -15.02
C TYR A 64 -12.36 -9.66 -14.47
N GLU A 65 -12.50 -9.79 -13.14
CA GLU A 65 -12.65 -11.08 -12.47
C GLU A 65 -13.89 -11.83 -12.95
N ARG A 66 -15.03 -11.13 -13.10
CA ARG A 66 -16.27 -11.71 -13.62
C ARG A 66 -16.11 -12.23 -15.05
N LEU A 67 -15.55 -11.43 -15.96
CA LEU A 67 -15.37 -11.81 -17.36
C LEU A 67 -14.33 -12.93 -17.52
N LYS A 68 -13.25 -12.88 -16.72
CA LYS A 68 -12.23 -13.93 -16.71
C LYS A 68 -12.79 -15.26 -16.21
N SER A 69 -13.60 -15.24 -15.15
CA SER A 69 -14.30 -16.42 -14.63
C SER A 69 -15.29 -17.00 -15.65
N LEU A 70 -16.01 -16.15 -16.38
CA LEU A 70 -16.90 -16.58 -17.45
C LEU A 70 -16.13 -17.26 -18.60
N LEU A 71 -15.00 -16.69 -19.02
CA LEU A 71 -14.12 -17.30 -20.02
C LEU A 71 -13.53 -18.63 -19.55
N ASP A 72 -13.13 -18.73 -18.28
CA ASP A 72 -12.55 -19.95 -17.74
C ASP A 72 -13.59 -21.08 -17.64
N SER A 73 -14.80 -20.73 -17.20
CA SER A 73 -15.90 -21.68 -17.00
C SER A 73 -16.57 -22.11 -18.32
N PHE A 74 -16.78 -21.18 -19.26
CA PHE A 74 -17.61 -21.39 -20.45
C PHE A 74 -16.89 -21.14 -21.78
N GLY A 75 -15.60 -20.81 -21.78
CA GLY A 75 -14.87 -20.42 -23.00
C GLY A 75 -14.85 -21.47 -24.12
N ARG A 76 -15.09 -22.74 -23.80
CA ARG A 76 -15.21 -23.83 -24.78
C ARG A 76 -16.58 -23.91 -25.44
N GLU A 77 -17.61 -23.37 -24.79
CA GLU A 77 -19.01 -23.37 -25.25
C GLU A 77 -19.38 -22.06 -25.95
N ILE A 78 -18.58 -21.01 -25.76
CA ILE A 78 -18.77 -19.70 -26.39
C ILE A 78 -18.34 -19.75 -27.87
N PRO A 79 -19.16 -19.26 -28.82
CA PRO A 79 -18.78 -19.10 -30.22
C PRO A 79 -17.50 -18.26 -30.38
N GLU A 80 -16.61 -18.61 -31.31
CA GLU A 80 -15.28 -17.97 -31.41
C GLU A 80 -15.32 -16.45 -31.52
N GLU A 81 -16.25 -15.89 -32.28
CA GLU A 81 -16.37 -14.44 -32.43
C GLU A 81 -16.74 -13.75 -31.09
N SER A 82 -17.67 -14.33 -30.35
CA SER A 82 -18.06 -13.85 -29.02
C SER A 82 -16.93 -14.02 -28.01
N ARG A 83 -16.19 -15.13 -28.08
CA ARG A 83 -15.03 -15.40 -27.22
C ARG A 83 -13.95 -14.34 -27.44
N ARG A 84 -13.63 -14.05 -28.71
CA ARG A 84 -12.62 -13.05 -29.07
C ARG A 84 -12.99 -11.64 -28.55
N ARG A 85 -14.25 -11.23 -28.67
CA ARG A 85 -14.72 -9.95 -28.11
C ARG A 85 -14.64 -9.90 -26.58
N LEU A 86 -14.82 -11.03 -25.89
CA LEU A 86 -14.65 -11.12 -24.44
C LEU A 86 -13.18 -11.06 -24.04
N GLU A 87 -12.30 -11.73 -24.76
CA GLU A 87 -10.84 -11.68 -24.54
C GLU A 87 -10.30 -10.25 -24.72
N GLU A 88 -10.78 -9.52 -25.73
CA GLU A 88 -10.44 -8.11 -25.95
C GLU A 88 -10.91 -7.21 -24.78
N GLN A 89 -12.12 -7.43 -24.25
CA GLN A 89 -12.63 -6.70 -23.09
C GLN A 89 -11.83 -7.01 -21.82
N VAL A 90 -11.46 -8.28 -21.60
CA VAL A 90 -10.60 -8.68 -20.48
C VAL A 90 -9.23 -8.03 -20.60
N GLY A 91 -8.63 -8.03 -21.79
CA GLY A 91 -7.35 -7.36 -22.04
C GLY A 91 -7.39 -5.85 -21.77
N GLY A 92 -8.53 -5.19 -22.04
CA GLY A 92 -8.73 -3.78 -21.69
C GLY A 92 -8.77 -3.51 -20.18
N LEU A 93 -9.15 -4.49 -19.38
CA LEU A 93 -9.28 -4.39 -17.92
C LEU A 93 -8.04 -4.94 -17.17
N GLU A 94 -7.08 -5.56 -17.86
CA GLU A 94 -5.82 -6.04 -17.26
C GLU A 94 -5.04 -4.96 -16.50
N PRO A 95 -4.94 -3.70 -16.96
CA PRO A 95 -4.23 -2.65 -16.22
C PRO A 95 -4.88 -2.34 -14.86
N ASP A 96 -6.20 -2.25 -14.81
CA ASP A 96 -6.95 -1.99 -13.57
C ASP A 96 -6.88 -3.17 -12.61
N TRP A 97 -6.92 -4.40 -13.16
CA TRP A 97 -6.70 -5.61 -12.37
C TRP A 97 -5.29 -5.66 -11.78
N ALA A 98 -4.26 -5.33 -12.57
CA ALA A 98 -2.88 -5.26 -12.09
C ALA A 98 -2.70 -4.16 -11.02
N ALA A 99 -3.36 -3.02 -11.20
CA ALA A 99 -3.36 -1.94 -10.21
C ALA A 99 -4.05 -2.36 -8.91
N TYR A 100 -5.18 -3.07 -8.99
CA TYR A 100 -5.85 -3.65 -7.84
C TYR A 100 -4.96 -4.68 -7.14
N LEU A 101 -4.36 -5.63 -7.86
CA LEU A 101 -3.44 -6.62 -7.26
C LEU A 101 -2.24 -5.95 -6.58
N ALA A 102 -1.69 -4.90 -7.18
CA ALA A 102 -0.59 -4.15 -6.58
C ALA A 102 -0.97 -3.45 -5.26
N GLN A 103 -2.27 -3.16 -5.04
CA GLN A 103 -2.81 -2.50 -3.85
C GLN A 103 -3.37 -3.47 -2.82
N ARG A 104 -4.02 -4.55 -3.27
CA ARG A 104 -4.76 -5.54 -2.46
C ARG A 104 -3.92 -6.14 -1.33
N ASP A 105 -2.64 -6.40 -1.60
CA ASP A 105 -1.74 -7.01 -0.61
C ASP A 105 -1.03 -5.98 0.30
N ARG A 106 -1.27 -4.68 0.09
CA ARG A 106 -0.67 -3.63 0.90
C ARG A 106 -1.51 -3.42 2.15
N VAL A 107 -0.97 -3.87 3.28
CA VAL A 107 -1.41 -3.38 4.59
C VAL A 107 -0.49 -2.25 5.00
N THR A 108 -1.11 -1.10 5.28
CA THR A 108 -0.41 0.04 5.85
C THR A 108 -0.77 0.18 7.32
N LEU A 109 0.22 0.52 8.12
CA LEU A 109 0.15 0.68 9.57
C LEU A 109 0.44 2.13 9.92
N THR A 110 -0.28 2.65 10.90
CA THR A 110 0.17 3.81 11.67
C THR A 110 0.82 3.30 12.94
N VAL A 111 2.08 3.64 13.16
CA VAL A 111 2.85 3.22 14.35
C VAL A 111 3.31 4.45 15.10
N ARG A 112 2.97 4.52 16.40
CA ARG A 112 3.54 5.49 17.33
C ARG A 112 4.73 4.85 18.05
N PHE A 113 5.91 5.37 17.78
CA PHE A 113 7.15 4.96 18.43
C PHE A 113 7.28 5.55 19.83
N ASP A 114 8.02 4.86 20.69
CA ASP A 114 8.21 5.27 22.09
C ASP A 114 9.00 6.58 22.23
N ASN A 115 9.77 6.93 21.20
CA ASN A 115 10.48 8.21 21.09
C ASN A 115 9.57 9.37 20.63
N GLY A 116 8.27 9.13 20.48
CA GLY A 116 7.25 10.14 20.17
C GLY A 116 6.99 10.37 18.68
N PHE A 117 7.74 9.72 17.79
CA PHE A 117 7.47 9.82 16.35
C PHE A 117 6.28 8.95 15.95
N ILE A 118 5.53 9.42 14.95
CA ILE A 118 4.45 8.65 14.33
C ILE A 118 4.80 8.45 12.86
N LEU A 119 4.76 7.20 12.42
CA LEU A 119 4.88 6.85 11.01
C LEU A 119 3.50 6.43 10.51
N GLU A 120 2.90 7.25 9.65
CA GLU A 120 1.62 6.97 9.02
C GLU A 120 1.80 6.27 7.67
N ASP A 121 0.80 5.47 7.30
CA ASP A 121 0.74 4.72 6.04
C ASP A 121 1.99 3.88 5.72
N ALA A 122 2.68 3.42 6.77
CA ALA A 122 3.88 2.60 6.65
C ALA A 122 3.52 1.18 6.25
N ARG A 123 4.23 0.61 5.27
CA ARG A 123 4.01 -0.79 4.90
C ARG A 123 4.34 -1.72 6.08
N GLU A 124 3.52 -2.73 6.30
CA GLU A 124 3.72 -3.72 7.38
C GLU A 124 5.11 -4.38 7.34
N ASP A 125 5.67 -4.63 6.16
CA ASP A 125 6.97 -5.28 5.98
C ASP A 125 8.17 -4.47 6.48
N LEU A 126 7.97 -3.20 6.83
CA LEU A 126 8.98 -2.37 7.48
C LEU A 126 9.16 -2.70 8.97
N PHE A 127 8.30 -3.52 9.54
CA PHE A 127 8.26 -3.80 10.96
C PHE A 127 8.46 -5.29 11.26
N THR A 128 8.83 -5.58 12.49
CA THR A 128 8.93 -6.94 13.05
C THR A 128 8.26 -6.97 14.43
N PRO A 129 7.85 -8.15 14.94
CA PRO A 129 7.36 -8.25 16.31
C PRO A 129 8.41 -7.78 17.32
N ALA A 130 7.99 -6.98 18.31
CA ALA A 130 8.85 -6.53 19.40
C ALA A 130 9.16 -7.64 20.41
#